data_AF-A0A0F9NAP3-F1
#
_entry.id   AF-A0A0F9NAP3-F1
#
_cell.length_a   1.000
_cell.length_b   1.000
_cell.length_c   1.000
_cell.angle_alpha   90.00
_cell.angle_beta   90.00
_cell.angle_gamma   90.00
#
_symmetry.space_group_name_H-M   'P 1'
#
loop_
_entity.id
_entity.type
_entity.pdbx_description
1 polymer ?
#
loop_
_entity_poly.entity_id
_entity_poly.type
_entity_poly.pdbx_seq_one_letter_code
_entity_poly.pdbx_strand_id
1 'polypeptide(L)'
;MTTETDHEPNAVKVDDLIIDEDTGEILEMPEGVSGELVEFLTFREGELARGESAYKQARFLIKLAIKRELEKLDLKSLQTQHGRPVIRRRVTRRGKMERLEQIARDYELTPGQKSAILHCSSGLDAEQLDELHTVPREAIEALIEEKTSEWLQVSPVLKEPPVVEKI
;
A
#
# COMPACT_ATOMS: atom_id res chain seq x y z
N MET A 1 -29.65 -14.20 12.27
CA MET A 1 -30.15 -13.42 11.12
C MET A 1 -28.95 -12.68 10.57
N THR A 2 -28.30 -13.26 9.57
CA THR A 2 -27.19 -12.66 8.84
C THR A 2 -27.78 -11.65 7.87
N THR A 3 -27.61 -10.36 8.17
CA THR A 3 -27.81 -9.31 7.18
C THR A 3 -26.70 -9.46 6.14
N GLU A 4 -26.99 -10.18 5.06
CA GLU A 4 -26.31 -9.97 3.78
C GLU A 4 -26.61 -8.51 3.40
N THR A 5 -25.65 -7.64 3.66
CA THR A 5 -25.65 -6.30 3.12
C THR A 5 -25.44 -6.48 1.62
N ASP A 6 -26.56 -6.50 0.89
CA ASP A 6 -26.59 -6.45 -0.57
C ASP A 6 -26.01 -5.09 -0.97
N HIS A 7 -24.69 -5.03 -1.10
CA HIS A 7 -24.00 -3.87 -1.64
C HIS A 7 -24.34 -3.84 -3.13
N GLU A 8 -25.29 -2.98 -3.52
CA GLU A 8 -25.43 -2.61 -4.93
C GLU A 8 -24.02 -2.23 -5.43
N PRO A 9 -23.50 -2.87 -6.49
CA PRO A 9 -22.13 -2.65 -6.94
C PRO A 9 -21.98 -1.18 -7.34
N ASN A 10 -21.10 -0.46 -6.64
CA ASN A 10 -20.73 0.92 -6.97
C ASN A 10 -19.82 0.89 -8.20
N ALA A 11 -20.42 0.63 -9.37
CA ALA A 11 -19.71 0.46 -10.62
C ALA A 11 -19.32 1.80 -11.24
N VAL A 12 -18.04 1.95 -11.57
CA VAL A 12 -17.49 3.12 -12.26
C VAL A 12 -16.95 2.70 -13.62
N LYS A 13 -17.35 3.45 -14.66
CA LYS A 13 -16.81 3.27 -16.00
C LYS A 13 -15.49 4.03 -16.14
N VAL A 14 -14.40 3.31 -16.40
CA VAL A 14 -13.07 3.86 -16.69
C VAL A 14 -12.75 3.58 -18.15
N ASP A 15 -12.94 4.60 -19.00
CA ASP A 15 -12.93 4.47 -20.45
C ASP A 15 -13.91 3.37 -20.92
N ASP A 16 -13.40 2.22 -21.38
CA ASP A 16 -14.19 1.10 -21.89
C ASP A 16 -14.32 -0.05 -20.87
N LEU A 17 -13.85 0.13 -19.63
CA LEU A 17 -13.93 -0.84 -18.53
C LEU A 17 -15.04 -0.45 -17.55
N ILE A 18 -15.73 -1.43 -16.97
CA ILE A 18 -16.59 -1.22 -15.80
C ILE A 18 -15.95 -1.92 -14.60
N ILE A 19 -15.65 -1.13 -13.57
CA ILE A 19 -14.95 -1.59 -12.36
C ILE A 19 -15.81 -1.26 -11.14
N ASP A 20 -15.98 -2.22 -10.24
CA ASP A 20 -16.55 -1.99 -8.92
C ASP A 20 -15.58 -1.14 -8.08
N GLU A 21 -16.01 0.05 -7.64
CA GLU A 21 -15.16 1.03 -6.97
C GLU A 21 -14.67 0.56 -5.60
N ASP A 22 -15.49 -0.20 -4.89
CA ASP A 22 -15.19 -0.65 -3.53
C ASP A 22 -14.19 -1.81 -3.54
N THR A 23 -14.28 -2.69 -4.52
CA THR A 23 -13.58 -3.97 -4.52
C THR A 23 -12.56 -4.12 -5.66
N GLY A 24 -12.59 -3.23 -6.65
CA GLY A 24 -11.77 -3.32 -7.86
C GLY A 24 -12.12 -4.50 -8.76
N GLU A 25 -13.30 -5.11 -8.59
CA GLU A 25 -13.75 -6.16 -9.51
C GLU A 25 -13.95 -5.58 -10.90
N ILE A 26 -13.50 -6.28 -11.93
CA ILE A 26 -13.89 -5.92 -13.28
C ILE A 26 -15.21 -6.61 -13.58
N LEU A 27 -16.24 -5.80 -13.77
CA LEU A 27 -17.60 -6.25 -14.06
C LEU A 27 -17.81 -6.44 -15.55
N GLU A 28 -17.14 -5.63 -16.37
CA GLU A 28 -17.21 -5.71 -17.83
C GLU A 28 -15.86 -5.38 -18.47
N MET A 29 -15.42 -6.27 -19.37
CA MET A 29 -14.21 -6.12 -20.18
C MET A 29 -14.53 -5.48 -21.53
N PRO A 30 -13.63 -4.65 -22.09
CA PRO A 30 -13.80 -4.09 -23.43
C PRO A 30 -13.84 -5.19 -24.50
N GLU A 31 -14.70 -4.97 -25.50
CA GLU A 31 -14.85 -5.88 -26.63
C GLU A 31 -13.53 -6.08 -27.38
N GLY A 32 -13.20 -7.33 -27.72
CA GLY A 32 -12.00 -7.68 -28.48
C GLY A 32 -10.70 -7.80 -27.67
N VAL A 33 -10.73 -7.57 -26.34
CA VAL A 33 -9.59 -7.86 -25.47
C VAL A 33 -9.66 -9.33 -25.00
N SER A 34 -8.84 -10.17 -25.62
CA SER A 34 -8.57 -11.54 -25.14
C SER A 34 -7.08 -11.66 -24.82
N GLY A 35 -6.74 -11.88 -23.56
CA GLY A 35 -5.35 -11.89 -23.09
C GLY A 35 -5.25 -12.01 -21.57
N GLU A 36 -4.03 -12.05 -21.05
CA GLU A 36 -3.79 -12.04 -19.60
C GLU A 36 -4.25 -10.71 -19.01
N LEU A 37 -5.24 -10.75 -18.12
CA LEU A 37 -5.91 -9.57 -17.60
C LEU A 37 -4.95 -8.59 -16.90
N VAL A 38 -3.97 -9.12 -16.17
CA VAL A 38 -2.93 -8.31 -15.50
C VAL A 38 -2.06 -7.57 -16.53
N GLU A 39 -1.76 -8.16 -17.67
CA GLU A 39 -0.98 -7.53 -18.75
C GLU A 39 -1.75 -6.35 -19.36
N PHE A 40 -3.01 -6.57 -19.71
CA PHE A 40 -3.89 -5.53 -20.24
C PHE A 40 -4.04 -4.35 -19.27
N LEU A 41 -4.33 -4.62 -17.99
CA LEU A 41 -4.47 -3.56 -16.99
C LEU A 41 -3.16 -2.81 -16.74
N THR A 42 -2.01 -3.51 -16.79
CA THR A 42 -0.70 -2.88 -16.65
C THR A 42 -0.42 -1.90 -17.80
N PHE A 43 -0.80 -2.28 -19.03
CA PHE A 43 -0.74 -1.37 -20.18
C PHE A 43 -1.57 -0.11 -19.94
N ARG A 44 -2.84 -0.28 -19.54
CA ARG A 44 -3.78 0.84 -19.28
C ARG A 44 -3.31 1.75 -18.15
N GLU A 45 -2.78 1.23 -17.05
CA GLU A 45 -2.20 2.06 -15.98
C GLU A 45 -1.07 2.95 -16.51
N GLY A 46 -0.21 2.39 -17.38
CA GLY A 46 0.88 3.13 -18.02
C GLY A 46 0.41 4.20 -19.01
N GLU A 47 -0.75 4.04 -19.65
CA GLU A 47 -1.37 5.10 -20.45
C GLU A 47 -1.92 6.22 -19.58
N LEU A 48 -2.71 5.88 -18.55
CA LEU A 48 -3.28 6.86 -17.63
C LEU A 48 -2.23 7.59 -16.80
N ALA A 49 -1.12 6.93 -16.47
CA ALA A 49 0.00 7.54 -15.73
C ALA A 49 0.68 8.67 -16.49
N ARG A 50 0.56 8.70 -17.82
CA ARG A 50 1.06 9.78 -18.68
C ARG A 50 0.10 10.97 -18.80
N GLY A 51 -1.15 10.82 -18.34
CA GLY A 51 -2.16 11.88 -18.31
C GLY A 51 -2.06 12.78 -17.07
N GLU A 52 -2.54 14.03 -17.20
CA GLU A 52 -2.63 15.02 -16.12
C GLU A 52 -3.51 14.56 -14.94
N SER A 53 -3.49 15.35 -13.85
CA SER A 53 -4.16 15.09 -12.56
C SER A 53 -5.63 14.65 -12.61
N ALA A 54 -6.33 14.86 -13.74
CA ALA A 54 -7.71 14.43 -13.99
C ALA A 54 -7.91 12.90 -13.92
N TYR A 55 -6.88 12.09 -14.16
CA TYR A 55 -7.00 10.62 -14.19
C TYR A 55 -6.69 9.92 -12.86
N LYS A 56 -6.59 10.65 -11.75
CA LYS A 56 -6.23 10.06 -10.44
C LYS A 56 -7.18 8.94 -9.99
N GLN A 57 -8.49 9.15 -10.12
CA GLN A 57 -9.50 8.16 -9.73
C GLN A 57 -9.43 6.91 -10.64
N ALA A 58 -9.37 7.12 -11.96
CA ALA A 58 -9.20 6.04 -12.93
C ALA A 58 -7.93 5.20 -12.66
N ARG A 59 -6.79 5.84 -12.38
CA ARG A 59 -5.56 5.14 -12.00
C ARG A 59 -5.69 4.35 -10.71
N PHE A 60 -6.40 4.89 -9.72
CA PHE A 60 -6.64 4.19 -8.46
C PHE A 60 -7.45 2.91 -8.71
N LEU A 61 -8.54 3.00 -9.48
CA LEU A 61 -9.40 1.87 -9.82
C LEU A 61 -8.65 0.79 -10.61
N ILE A 62 -7.86 1.17 -11.63
CA ILE A 62 -7.05 0.19 -12.38
C ILE A 62 -6.01 -0.49 -11.47
N LYS A 63 -5.36 0.25 -10.56
CA LYS A 63 -4.43 -0.36 -9.61
C LYS A 63 -5.12 -1.30 -8.63
N LEU A 64 -6.34 -0.98 -8.20
CA LEU A 64 -7.13 -1.86 -7.35
C LEU A 64 -7.48 -3.15 -8.08
N ALA A 65 -7.90 -3.06 -9.35
CA ALA A 65 -8.17 -4.22 -10.20
C ALA A 65 -6.93 -5.11 -10.39
N ILE A 66 -5.76 -4.53 -10.71
CA ILE A 66 -4.51 -5.29 -10.84
C ILE A 66 -4.17 -6.01 -9.53
N LYS A 67 -4.31 -5.33 -8.38
CA LYS A 67 -4.06 -5.93 -7.06
C LYS A 67 -4.93 -7.16 -6.84
N ARG A 68 -6.23 -7.04 -7.11
CA ARG A 68 -7.19 -8.13 -6.95
C ARG A 68 -6.89 -9.32 -7.87
N GLU A 69 -6.53 -9.07 -9.13
CA GLU A 69 -6.16 -10.14 -10.05
C GLU A 69 -4.89 -10.87 -9.63
N LEU A 70 -3.89 -10.15 -9.12
CA LEU A 70 -2.70 -10.77 -8.54
C LEU A 70 -3.04 -11.62 -7.30
N GLU A 71 -3.93 -11.15 -6.43
CA GLU A 71 -4.39 -11.89 -5.24
C GLU A 71 -5.18 -13.15 -5.61
N LYS A 72 -6.06 -13.09 -6.62
CA LYS A 72 -6.77 -14.28 -7.14
C LYS A 72 -5.82 -15.37 -7.63
N LEU A 73 -4.67 -14.96 -8.19
CA LEU A 73 -3.63 -15.86 -8.68
C LEU A 73 -2.61 -16.28 -7.59
N ASP A 74 -2.77 -15.81 -6.34
CA ASP A 74 -1.81 -15.96 -5.25
C ASP A 74 -0.39 -15.47 -5.59
N LEU A 75 -0.31 -14.36 -6.35
CA LEU A 75 0.94 -13.75 -6.80
C LEU A 75 1.19 -12.41 -6.11
N LYS A 76 2.45 -12.17 -5.71
CA LYS A 76 2.90 -10.85 -5.21
C LYS A 76 3.34 -9.91 -6.33
N SER A 77 3.68 -10.45 -7.50
CA SER A 77 4.07 -9.69 -8.69
C SER A 77 3.97 -10.54 -9.94
N LEU A 78 3.75 -9.89 -11.09
CA LEU A 78 3.81 -10.53 -12.40
C LEU A 78 4.66 -9.67 -13.34
N GLN A 79 5.52 -10.28 -14.15
CA GLN A 79 6.24 -9.58 -15.21
C GLN A 79 5.36 -9.57 -16.46
N THR A 80 5.09 -8.39 -17.02
CA THR A 80 4.31 -8.22 -18.26
C THR A 80 5.18 -7.54 -19.32
N GLN A 81 4.71 -7.47 -20.57
CA GLN A 81 5.38 -6.72 -21.63
C GLN A 81 5.37 -5.20 -21.39
N HIS A 82 4.53 -4.71 -20.48
CA HIS A 82 4.31 -3.29 -20.23
C HIS A 82 4.86 -2.80 -18.89
N GLY A 83 5.22 -3.72 -18.01
CA GLY A 83 5.85 -3.40 -16.73
C GLY A 83 5.81 -4.57 -15.77
N ARG A 84 6.05 -4.26 -14.49
CA ARG A 84 5.94 -5.22 -13.41
C ARG A 84 5.07 -4.64 -12.30
N PRO A 85 3.79 -4.99 -12.22
CA PRO A 85 2.99 -4.76 -11.02
C PRO A 85 3.51 -5.60 -9.85
N VAL A 86 3.64 -4.98 -8.69
CA VAL A 86 4.12 -5.59 -7.44
C VAL A 86 3.25 -5.09 -6.29
N ILE A 87 2.69 -6.01 -5.51
CA ILE A 87 2.07 -5.70 -4.23
C ILE A 87 3.20 -5.48 -3.23
N ARG A 88 3.32 -4.25 -2.75
CA ARG A 88 4.29 -3.85 -1.72
C ARG A 88 3.59 -3.77 -0.39
N ARG A 89 4.24 -4.31 0.63
CA ARG A 89 3.81 -4.19 2.02
C ARG A 89 4.91 -3.50 2.82
N ARG A 90 4.53 -2.54 3.64
CA ARG A 90 5.41 -1.89 4.61
C ARG A 90 4.73 -1.92 5.96
N VAL A 91 5.48 -2.35 6.97
CA VAL A 91 5.10 -2.13 8.37
C VAL A 91 5.83 -0.87 8.83
N THR A 92 5.07 0.09 9.32
CA THR A 92 5.61 1.26 9.99
C THR A 92 5.36 1.11 11.49
N ARG A 93 6.43 1.12 12.27
CA ARG A 93 6.38 1.14 13.73
C ARG A 93 6.69 2.56 14.18
N ARG A 94 5.82 3.15 15.01
CA ARG A 94 6.03 4.51 15.53
C ARG A 94 5.47 4.65 16.94
N GLY A 95 6.23 5.24 17.85
CA GLY A 95 5.75 5.51 19.20
C GLY A 95 4.64 6.55 19.23
N LYS A 96 3.72 6.37 20.19
CA LYS A 96 2.55 7.24 20.40
C LYS A 96 2.68 8.02 21.70
N MET A 97 3.03 9.29 21.57
CA MET A 97 3.18 10.20 22.70
C MET A 97 1.91 10.27 23.55
N GLU A 98 0.74 10.20 22.92
CA GLU A 98 -0.55 10.18 23.59
C GLU A 98 -0.74 8.99 24.56
N ARG A 99 0.02 7.90 24.37
CA ARG A 99 -0.03 6.71 25.24
C ARG A 99 0.94 6.76 26.42
N LEU A 100 1.91 7.68 26.40
CA LEU A 100 3.02 7.72 27.36
C LEU A 100 2.55 7.81 28.81
N GLU A 101 1.62 8.69 29.13
CA GLU A 101 1.13 8.89 30.50
C GLU A 101 0.33 7.71 31.05
N GLN A 102 -0.31 6.94 30.17
CA GLN A 102 -1.03 5.73 30.56
C GLN A 102 -0.03 4.59 30.81
N ILE A 103 0.86 4.34 29.87
CA ILE A 103 1.90 3.30 29.96
C ILE A 103 2.82 3.55 31.14
N ALA A 104 3.17 4.81 31.39
CA ALA A 104 3.98 5.19 32.54
C ALA A 104 3.36 4.81 33.88
N ARG A 105 2.02 4.82 33.98
CA ARG A 105 1.29 4.37 35.18
C ARG A 105 1.18 2.85 35.22
N ASP A 106 0.84 2.22 34.09
CA ASP A 106 0.63 0.78 34.01
C ASP A 106 1.91 -0.04 34.26
N TYR A 107 3.07 0.50 33.88
CA TYR A 107 4.37 -0.13 34.05
C TYR A 107 5.25 0.55 35.12
N GLU A 108 4.67 1.43 35.94
CA GLU A 108 5.34 2.13 37.04
C GLU A 108 6.68 2.79 36.63
N LEU A 109 6.70 3.45 35.46
CA LEU A 109 7.92 4.03 34.90
C LEU A 109 8.43 5.19 35.78
N THR A 110 9.72 5.12 36.12
CA THR A 110 10.42 6.17 36.86
C THR A 110 10.54 7.47 36.05
N PRO A 111 10.70 8.63 36.70
CA PRO A 111 10.92 9.90 35.99
C PRO A 111 12.11 9.86 35.02
N GLY A 112 13.18 9.13 35.36
CA GLY A 112 14.34 8.94 34.49
C GLY A 112 14.02 8.15 33.21
N GLN A 113 13.22 7.09 33.33
CA GLN A 113 12.73 6.31 32.18
C GLN A 113 11.78 7.13 31.29
N LYS A 114 10.87 7.90 31.88
CA LYS A 114 10.01 8.81 31.10
C LYS A 114 10.82 9.84 30.34
N SER A 115 11.83 10.44 30.97
CA SER A 115 12.73 11.38 30.31
C SER A 115 13.50 10.74 29.17
N ALA A 116 13.99 9.50 29.36
CA ALA A 116 14.68 8.76 28.30
C ALA A 116 13.78 8.53 27.07
N ILE A 117 12.52 8.14 27.29
CA ILE A 117 11.52 8.00 26.22
C ILE A 117 11.29 9.33 25.49
N LEU A 118 11.14 10.43 26.22
CA LEU A 118 10.94 11.77 25.64
C LEU A 118 12.16 12.28 24.85
N HIS A 119 13.35 11.74 25.12
CA HIS A 119 14.57 12.06 24.39
C HIS A 119 14.76 11.23 23.10
N CYS A 120 14.01 10.14 22.92
CA CYS A 120 13.85 9.55 21.59
C CYS A 120 13.21 10.61 20.70
N SER A 121 13.70 10.75 19.46
CA SER A 121 13.43 11.85 18.53
C SER A 121 11.95 12.29 18.42
N SER A 122 11.69 13.42 17.74
CA SER A 122 10.38 14.09 17.63
C SER A 122 9.19 13.24 17.11
N GLY A 123 9.41 11.98 16.76
CA GLY A 123 8.37 11.02 16.39
C GLY A 123 8.31 9.75 17.25
N LEU A 124 9.05 9.67 18.37
CA LEU A 124 9.30 8.42 19.11
C LEU A 124 9.68 7.30 18.16
N ASP A 125 10.86 7.43 17.55
CA ASP A 125 11.38 6.41 16.63
C ASP A 125 11.42 5.05 17.33
N ALA A 126 10.79 4.05 16.71
CA ALA A 126 10.71 2.71 17.26
C ALA A 126 12.10 2.08 17.42
N GLU A 127 13.04 2.36 16.51
CA GLU A 127 14.42 1.85 16.61
C GLU A 127 15.12 2.45 17.83
N GLN A 128 14.98 3.75 18.06
CA GLN A 128 15.57 4.42 19.23
C GLN A 128 14.91 4.01 20.55
N LEU A 129 13.60 3.72 20.53
CA LEU A 129 12.90 3.19 21.70
C LEU A 129 13.37 1.78 22.03
N ASP A 130 13.55 0.92 21.02
CA ASP A 130 14.03 -0.46 21.19
C ASP A 130 15.47 -0.49 21.78
N GLU A 131 16.25 0.58 21.61
CA GLU A 131 17.58 0.75 22.22
C GLU A 131 17.56 1.17 23.70
N LEU A 132 16.41 1.57 24.25
CA LEU A 132 16.29 1.97 25.66
C LEU A 132 16.25 0.77 26.60
N HIS A 133 17.40 0.17 26.89
CA HIS A 133 17.52 -0.95 27.84
C HIS A 133 17.11 -0.62 29.28
N THR A 134 16.99 0.67 29.62
CA THR A 134 16.55 1.12 30.94
C THR A 134 15.03 1.07 31.11
N VAL A 135 14.27 0.95 30.02
CA VAL A 135 12.80 0.89 30.02
C VAL A 135 12.36 -0.57 29.80
N PRO A 136 11.35 -1.09 30.53
CA PRO A 136 10.80 -2.42 30.25
C PRO A 136 10.35 -2.56 28.80
N ARG A 137 10.69 -3.68 28.17
CA ARG A 137 10.38 -3.93 26.76
C ARG A 137 8.87 -3.90 26.50
N GLU A 138 8.09 -4.42 27.43
CA GLU A 138 6.63 -4.46 27.37
C GLU A 138 6.03 -3.04 27.34
N ALA A 139 6.66 -2.10 28.05
CA ALA A 139 6.26 -0.69 28.04
C ALA A 139 6.60 -0.01 26.69
N ILE A 140 7.75 -0.35 26.10
CA ILE A 140 8.15 0.12 24.76
C ILE A 140 7.17 -0.39 23.70
N GLU A 141 6.87 -1.69 23.69
CA GLU A 141 5.93 -2.28 22.73
C GLU A 141 4.50 -1.70 22.88
N ALA A 142 4.05 -1.44 24.12
CA ALA A 142 2.77 -0.78 24.36
C ALA A 142 2.72 0.65 23.79
N LEU A 143 3.87 1.34 23.77
CA LEU A 143 4.01 2.70 23.26
C LEU A 143 4.00 2.73 21.73
N ILE A 144 4.49 1.67 21.09
CA ILE A 144 4.60 1.56 19.64
C ILE A 144 3.23 1.23 19.03
N GLU A 145 2.86 1.97 17.99
CA GLU A 145 1.79 1.60 17.07
C GLU A 145 2.41 1.00 15.81
N GLU A 146 1.99 -0.23 15.49
CA GLU A 146 2.31 -0.86 14.22
C GLU A 146 1.17 -0.61 13.23
N LYS A 147 1.51 0.00 12.11
CA LYS A 147 0.61 0.15 10.97
C LYS A 147 1.16 -0.62 9.80
N THR A 148 0.37 -1.55 9.28
CA THR A 148 0.65 -2.19 8.00
C THR A 148 0.00 -1.37 6.90
N SER A 149 0.79 -0.95 5.93
CA SER A 149 0.31 -0.36 4.68
C SER A 149 0.68 -1.26 3.52
N GLU A 150 -0.29 -1.49 2.64
CA GLU A 150 -0.10 -2.27 1.43
C GLU A 150 -0.55 -1.45 0.23
N TRP A 151 0.24 -1.45 -0.84
CA TRP A 151 -0.08 -0.71 -2.06
C TRP A 151 0.48 -1.42 -3.29
N LEU A 152 -0.16 -1.17 -4.44
CA LEU A 152 0.35 -1.63 -5.72
C LEU A 152 1.35 -0.62 -6.30
N GLN A 153 2.54 -1.11 -6.63
CA GLN A 153 3.53 -0.38 -7.42
C GLN A 153 3.61 -0.99 -8.81
N VAL A 154 3.49 -0.17 -9.85
CA VAL A 154 3.73 -0.58 -11.24
C VAL A 154 5.07 0.00 -11.68
N SER A 155 6.07 -0.86 -11.86
CA SER A 155 7.38 -0.46 -12.37
C SER A 155 7.39 -0.56 -13.89
N PRO A 156 7.85 0.45 -14.63
CA PRO A 156 7.95 0.37 -16.09
C PRO A 156 9.01 -0.66 -16.50
N VAL A 157 8.90 -1.18 -17.73
CA VAL A 157 9.98 -1.97 -18.33
C VAL A 157 11.19 -1.05 -18.50
N LEU A 158 12.31 -1.39 -17.86
CA LEU A 158 13.59 -0.75 -18.14
C LEU A 158 13.98 -1.12 -19.57
N LYS A 159 13.73 -0.23 -20.54
CA LYS A 159 14.31 -0.37 -21.87
C LYS A 159 15.83 -0.21 -21.71
N GLU A 160 16.61 -1.11 -22.30
CA GLU A 160 18.04 -0.89 -22.43
C GLU A 160 18.28 0.49 -23.09
N PRO A 161 19.26 1.28 -22.60
CA PRO A 161 19.53 2.57 -23.18
C PRO A 161 19.85 2.41 -24.68
N PRO A 162 19.38 3.31 -25.56
CA PRO A 162 19.66 3.19 -26.99
C PRO A 162 21.16 3.19 -27.22
N VAL A 163 21.67 2.20 -27.95
CA VAL A 163 23.05 2.19 -28.43
C VAL A 163 23.16 3.26 -29.52
N VAL A 164 23.76 4.39 -29.19
CA VAL A 164 24.05 5.46 -30.15
C VAL A 164 25.34 5.11 -30.86
N GLU A 165 25.24 4.46 -32.02
CA GLU A 165 26.37 4.34 -32.95
C GLU A 165 26.47 5.63 -33.76
N LYS A 166 27.64 6.29 -33.74
CA LYS A 166 27.93 7.42 -34.63
C LYS A 166 28.16 6.89 -36.04
N ILE A 167 27.36 7.35 -37.01
CA ILE A 167 27.60 7.19 -38.45
C ILE A 167 28.38 8.41 -38.94
#